data_AF-A0A7C5JER2-F1
#
_entry.id   AF-A0A7C5JER2-F1
#
_cell.length_a   1.000
_cell.length_b   1.000
_cell.length_c   1.000
_cell.angle_alpha   90.00
_cell.angle_beta   90.00
_cell.angle_gamma   90.00
#
_symmetry.space_group_name_H-M   'P 1'
#
loop_
_entity.id
_entity.type
_entity.pdbx_description
1 polymer ?
#
loop_
_entity_poly.entity_id
_entity_poly.type
_entity_poly.pdbx_seq_one_letter_code
_entity_poly.pdbx_strand_id
1 'polypeptide(L)'
;MKLSGKYFYIDLHYDKLMQILTTKIISVFHRLVDIIRLLPIRIIRVLLHLYQPLLSIPKIFRNSIKQNIYGILFWILELNLLLMDCFGIAEFYEIILEIFKFNSRPLHDWEIELAQDIFGDTINYKRVRIDEYAFLGPRQKRFAYVSFYHINSWGAMQNSILIHELVHVWQYEQLGSVYIPRAVAAQFTFQNYDYGGIDQLRKAFQAGKNFLSFNYEQQGDIVADYFRIKNGYRPQWGYAGRNDLSIYEYFINHIREIE
;
A
#
# COMPACT_ATOMS: atom_id res chain seq x y z
N MET A 1 -59.92 16.96 -5.93
CA MET A 1 -58.45 16.86 -5.81
C MET A 1 -58.06 15.40 -6.11
N LYS A 2 -57.69 15.08 -7.35
CA LYS A 2 -57.29 13.71 -7.75
C LYS A 2 -55.82 13.51 -7.40
N LEU A 3 -55.53 12.76 -6.35
CA LEU A 3 -54.19 12.28 -6.06
C LEU A 3 -53.87 11.15 -7.05
N SER A 4 -53.08 11.48 -8.07
CA SER A 4 -52.51 10.51 -9.01
C SER A 4 -51.46 9.67 -8.28
N GLY A 5 -51.83 8.46 -7.86
CA GLY A 5 -50.90 7.47 -7.32
C GLY A 5 -49.92 7.00 -8.39
N LYS A 6 -48.78 7.66 -8.51
CA LYS A 6 -47.62 7.09 -9.21
C LYS A 6 -46.96 6.12 -8.23
N TYR A 7 -47.18 4.83 -8.45
CA TYR A 7 -46.39 3.79 -7.80
C TYR A 7 -44.96 3.87 -8.36
N PHE A 8 -44.02 4.25 -7.51
CA PHE A 8 -42.60 4.15 -7.83
C PHE A 8 -42.20 2.69 -7.70
N TYR A 9 -42.05 1.99 -8.83
CA TYR A 9 -41.41 0.68 -8.85
C TYR A 9 -39.92 0.89 -8.66
N ILE A 10 -39.41 0.55 -7.48
CA ILE A 10 -37.96 0.41 -7.27
C ILE A 10 -37.59 -0.95 -7.85
N ASP A 11 -36.97 -0.94 -9.02
CA ASP A 11 -36.44 -2.16 -9.64
C ASP A 11 -35.18 -2.61 -8.89
N LEU A 12 -35.39 -3.37 -7.82
CA LEU A 12 -34.31 -3.97 -7.05
C LEU A 12 -33.66 -5.05 -7.91
N HIS A 13 -32.48 -4.75 -8.44
CA HIS A 13 -31.65 -5.71 -9.17
C HIS A 13 -31.09 -6.75 -8.18
N TYR A 14 -31.91 -7.74 -7.84
CA TYR A 14 -31.65 -8.72 -6.79
C TYR A 14 -30.32 -9.46 -7.01
N ASP A 15 -30.02 -9.84 -8.25
CA ASP A 15 -28.77 -10.54 -8.59
C ASP A 15 -27.52 -9.70 -8.27
N LYS A 16 -27.57 -8.40 -8.58
CA LYS A 16 -26.48 -7.47 -8.28
C LYS A 16 -26.30 -7.28 -6.78
N LEU A 17 -27.40 -7.16 -6.03
CA LEU A 17 -27.38 -7.06 -4.57
C LEU A 17 -26.80 -8.34 -3.95
N MET A 18 -27.25 -9.51 -4.40
CA MET A 18 -26.74 -10.80 -3.94
C MET A 18 -25.26 -10.99 -4.26
N GLN A 19 -24.79 -10.54 -5.43
CA GLN A 19 -23.38 -10.57 -5.78
C GLN A 19 -22.54 -9.70 -4.82
N ILE A 20 -22.98 -8.47 -4.54
CA ILE A 20 -22.30 -7.56 -3.60
C ILE A 20 -22.28 -8.13 -2.19
N LEU A 21 -23.39 -8.70 -1.71
CA LEU A 21 -23.46 -9.30 -0.38
C LEU A 21 -22.53 -10.52 -0.29
N THR A 22 -22.52 -11.36 -1.32
CA THR A 22 -21.68 -12.57 -1.36
C THR A 22 -20.20 -12.20 -1.33
N THR A 23 -19.76 -11.23 -2.13
CA THR A 23 -18.35 -10.78 -2.13
C THR A 23 -17.95 -10.19 -0.78
N LYS A 24 -18.83 -9.43 -0.12
CA LYS A 24 -18.58 -8.90 1.24
C LYS A 24 -18.48 -10.00 2.29
N ILE A 25 -19.39 -10.98 2.28
CA ILE A 25 -19.33 -12.12 3.22
C ILE A 25 -18.03 -12.91 3.03
N ILE A 26 -17.66 -13.22 1.78
CA ILE A 26 -16.40 -13.90 1.47
C ILE A 26 -15.20 -13.06 1.93
N SER A 27 -15.22 -11.74 1.72
CA SER A 27 -14.18 -10.82 2.19
C SER A 27 -14.01 -10.87 3.71
N VAL A 28 -15.11 -10.77 4.46
CA VAL A 28 -15.12 -10.84 5.92
C VAL A 28 -14.59 -12.20 6.40
N PHE A 29 -15.02 -13.29 5.78
CA PHE A 29 -14.54 -14.63 6.11
C PHE A 29 -13.02 -14.75 5.91
N HIS A 30 -12.49 -14.30 4.77
CA HIS A 30 -11.04 -14.31 4.54
C HIS A 30 -10.28 -13.55 5.62
N ARG A 31 -10.75 -12.34 5.99
CA ARG A 31 -10.12 -11.53 7.03
C ARG A 31 -10.14 -12.22 8.40
N LEU A 32 -11.24 -12.87 8.77
CA LEU A 32 -11.31 -13.64 10.02
C LEU A 32 -10.31 -14.81 10.03
N VAL A 33 -10.16 -15.53 8.92
CA VAL A 33 -9.17 -16.59 8.77
C VAL A 33 -7.74 -16.04 8.88
N ASP A 34 -7.50 -14.84 8.35
CA ASP A 34 -6.17 -14.23 8.32
C ASP A 34 -5.64 -13.83 9.69
N ILE A 35 -6.52 -13.50 10.64
CA ILE A 35 -6.14 -13.28 12.05
C ILE A 35 -5.35 -14.47 12.59
N ILE A 36 -5.77 -15.68 12.25
CA ILE A 36 -5.13 -16.92 12.69
C ILE A 36 -3.97 -17.28 11.76
N ARG A 37 -4.20 -17.26 10.44
CA ARG A 37 -3.22 -17.70 9.43
C ARG A 37 -1.94 -16.86 9.47
N LEU A 38 -2.04 -15.55 9.71
CA LEU A 38 -0.91 -14.63 9.71
C LEU A 38 -0.29 -14.44 11.11
N LEU A 39 -0.87 -15.02 12.16
CA LEU A 39 -0.32 -14.90 13.51
C LEU A 39 1.14 -15.33 13.62
N PRO A 40 1.61 -16.46 13.02
CA PRO A 40 3.01 -16.86 13.12
C PRO A 40 3.98 -15.81 12.56
N ILE A 41 3.69 -15.26 11.37
CA ILE A 41 4.56 -14.24 10.76
C ILE A 41 4.54 -12.92 11.55
N ARG A 42 3.41 -12.56 12.16
CA ARG A 42 3.29 -11.38 13.03
C ARG A 42 4.13 -11.52 14.30
N ILE A 43 4.08 -12.69 14.94
CA ILE A 43 4.93 -13.00 16.10
C ILE A 43 6.42 -12.90 15.70
N ILE A 44 6.80 -13.47 14.55
CA ILE A 44 8.18 -13.37 14.05
C ILE A 44 8.60 -11.90 13.87
N ARG A 45 7.73 -11.04 13.28
CA ARG A 45 8.02 -9.61 13.13
C ARG A 45 8.25 -8.91 14.48
N VAL A 46 7.42 -9.20 15.48
CA VAL A 46 7.61 -8.66 16.84
C VAL A 46 8.97 -9.10 17.41
N LEU A 47 9.31 -10.38 17.29
CA LEU A 47 10.58 -10.92 17.78
C LEU A 47 11.79 -10.28 17.08
N LEU A 48 11.73 -10.15 15.75
CA LEU A 48 12.78 -9.48 14.98
C LEU A 48 12.91 -8.01 15.37
N HIS A 49 11.79 -7.30 15.59
CA HIS A 49 11.79 -5.89 16.02
C HIS A 49 12.37 -5.69 17.42
N LEU A 50 12.13 -6.64 18.33
CA LEU A 50 12.75 -6.66 19.66
C LEU A 50 14.26 -6.96 19.61
N TYR A 51 14.69 -7.76 18.63
CA TYR A 51 16.10 -8.12 18.46
C TYR A 51 16.94 -6.99 17.82
N GLN A 52 16.38 -6.22 16.88
CA GLN A 52 17.13 -5.20 16.12
C GLN A 52 17.91 -4.16 16.96
N PRO A 53 17.37 -3.61 18.07
CA PRO A 53 18.12 -2.68 18.92
C PRO A 53 19.39 -3.29 19.52
N LEU A 54 19.39 -4.60 19.82
CA LEU A 54 20.54 -5.30 20.40
C LEU A 54 21.73 -5.33 19.44
N LEU A 55 21.46 -5.37 18.13
CA LEU A 55 22.49 -5.28 17.09
C LEU A 55 22.99 -3.84 16.86
N SER A 56 22.21 -2.84 17.26
CA SER A 56 22.44 -1.43 16.95
C SER A 56 23.04 -0.62 18.10
N ILE A 57 23.30 -1.25 19.26
CA ILE A 57 23.92 -0.65 20.45
C ILE A 57 25.14 0.24 20.12
N PRO A 58 26.07 -0.15 19.22
CA PRO A 58 27.23 0.70 18.89
C PRO A 58 26.88 2.03 18.21
N LYS A 59 25.75 2.12 17.51
CA LYS A 59 25.32 3.33 16.77
C LYS A 59 24.65 4.37 17.69
N ILE A 60 24.02 3.93 18.78
CA ILE A 60 23.31 4.79 19.74
C ILE A 60 24.27 5.77 20.43
N PHE A 61 25.51 5.34 20.70
CA PHE A 61 26.56 6.17 21.30
C PHE A 61 27.12 7.27 20.39
N ARG A 62 26.82 7.21 19.08
CA ARG A 62 27.33 8.17 18.08
C ARG A 62 26.36 9.32 17.78
N ASN A 63 25.08 9.16 18.13
CA ASN A 63 24.01 10.09 17.76
C ASN A 63 23.71 11.12 18.86
N SER A 64 23.10 12.24 18.47
CA SER A 64 22.62 13.27 19.42
C SER A 64 21.50 12.74 20.31
N ILE A 65 21.41 13.24 21.55
CA ILE A 65 20.33 12.91 22.52
C ILE A 65 18.93 13.06 21.90
N LYS A 66 18.69 14.13 21.14
CA LYS A 66 17.38 14.34 20.48
C LYS A 66 17.09 13.25 19.44
N GLN A 67 18.08 12.87 18.62
CA GLN A 67 17.93 11.81 17.63
C GLN A 67 17.67 10.45 18.29
N ASN A 68 18.31 10.19 19.44
CA ASN A 68 18.08 8.99 20.22
C ASN A 68 16.64 8.94 20.79
N ILE A 69 16.11 10.06 21.29
CA ILE A 69 14.73 10.11 21.80
C ILE A 69 13.70 9.85 20.69
N TYR A 70 13.82 10.53 19.55
CA TYR A 70 12.91 10.29 18.42
C TYR A 70 13.00 8.85 17.92
N GLY A 71 14.21 8.28 17.84
CA GLY A 71 14.41 6.88 17.48
C GLY A 71 13.74 5.90 18.44
N ILE A 72 13.86 6.13 19.76
CA ILE A 72 13.21 5.30 20.78
C ILE A 72 11.68 5.41 20.69
N LEU A 73 11.14 6.62 20.59
CA LEU A 73 9.70 6.83 20.47
C LEU A 73 9.13 6.18 19.21
N PHE A 74 9.83 6.30 18.08
CA PHE A 74 9.43 5.66 16.82
C PHE A 74 9.50 4.13 16.93
N TRP A 75 10.55 3.59 17.56
CA TRP A 75 10.66 2.15 17.81
C TRP A 75 9.53 1.62 18.71
N ILE A 76 9.14 2.37 19.75
CA ILE A 76 8.00 2.04 20.62
C ILE A 76 6.70 2.06 19.83
N LEU A 77 6.49 3.08 18.98
CA LEU A 77 5.31 3.16 18.11
C LEU A 77 5.22 1.93 17.20
N GLU A 78 6.31 1.55 16.54
CA GLU A 78 6.37 0.36 15.69
C GLU A 78 6.09 -0.92 16.47
N LEU A 79 6.65 -1.08 17.67
CA LEU A 79 6.39 -2.23 18.52
C LEU A 79 4.90 -2.35 18.86
N ASN A 80 4.24 -1.24 19.22
CA ASN A 80 2.81 -1.25 19.53
C ASN A 80 1.97 -1.63 18.31
N LEU A 81 2.31 -1.13 17.12
CA LEU A 81 1.62 -1.51 15.88
C LEU A 81 1.79 -2.99 15.55
N LEU A 82 3.00 -3.54 15.71
CA LEU A 82 3.23 -4.98 15.50
C LEU A 82 2.48 -5.86 16.50
N LEU A 83 2.38 -5.41 17.77
CA LEU A 83 1.55 -6.10 18.76
C LEU A 83 0.07 -6.04 18.39
N MET A 84 -0.43 -4.89 17.92
CA MET A 84 -1.80 -4.74 17.41
C MET A 84 -2.08 -5.64 16.21
N ASP A 85 -1.11 -5.82 15.31
CA ASP A 85 -1.22 -6.78 14.21
C ASP A 85 -1.46 -8.20 14.74
N CYS A 86 -0.75 -8.63 15.78
CA CYS A 86 -0.98 -9.96 16.41
C CYS A 86 -2.42 -10.14 16.92
N PHE A 87 -3.10 -9.08 17.32
CA PHE A 87 -4.50 -9.12 17.75
C PHE A 87 -5.52 -8.97 16.59
N GLY A 88 -5.04 -8.85 15.36
CA GLY A 88 -5.90 -8.75 14.18
C GLY A 88 -6.58 -7.38 14.02
N ILE A 89 -6.02 -6.32 14.61
CA ILE A 89 -6.64 -4.98 14.58
C ILE A 89 -6.85 -4.48 13.14
N ALA A 90 -5.89 -4.75 12.24
CA ALA A 90 -6.02 -4.42 10.82
C ALA A 90 -7.20 -5.17 10.16
N GLU A 91 -7.38 -6.47 10.45
CA GLU A 91 -8.52 -7.24 9.95
C GLU A 91 -9.85 -6.70 10.47
N PHE A 92 -9.93 -6.39 11.76
CA PHE A 92 -11.14 -5.79 12.35
C PHE A 92 -11.48 -4.44 11.71
N TYR A 93 -10.48 -3.58 11.53
CA TYR A 93 -10.66 -2.31 10.82
C TYR A 93 -11.19 -2.53 9.41
N GLU A 94 -10.61 -3.46 8.65
CA GLU A 94 -11.04 -3.76 7.29
C GLU A 94 -12.43 -4.38 7.22
N ILE A 95 -12.81 -5.22 8.20
CA ILE A 95 -14.18 -5.77 8.33
C ILE A 95 -15.18 -4.64 8.58
N ILE A 96 -14.84 -3.68 9.45
CA ILE A 96 -15.67 -2.49 9.69
C ILE A 96 -15.84 -1.72 8.37
N LEU A 97 -14.76 -1.47 7.63
CA LEU A 97 -14.87 -0.79 6.33
C LEU A 97 -15.75 -1.58 5.35
N GLU A 98 -15.63 -2.90 5.29
CA GLU A 98 -16.48 -3.72 4.42
C GLU A 98 -17.97 -3.63 4.79
N ILE A 99 -18.30 -3.53 6.06
CA ILE A 99 -19.69 -3.41 6.53
C ILE A 99 -20.27 -2.01 6.23
N PHE A 100 -19.49 -0.95 6.47
CA PHE A 100 -20.02 0.42 6.39
C PHE A 100 -19.78 1.11 5.03
N LYS A 101 -18.73 0.73 4.29
CA LYS A 101 -18.46 1.26 2.95
C LYS A 101 -19.10 0.35 1.90
N PHE A 102 -20.34 0.65 1.53
CA PHE A 102 -21.07 -0.10 0.51
C PHE A 102 -20.55 0.11 -0.92
N ASN A 103 -19.80 1.18 -1.15
CA ASN A 103 -19.26 1.53 -2.47
C ASN A 103 -17.85 0.98 -2.72
N SER A 104 -17.24 0.29 -1.74
CA SER A 104 -15.96 -0.38 -1.98
C SER A 104 -16.15 -1.52 -2.97
N ARG A 105 -15.22 -1.64 -3.92
CA ARG A 105 -15.22 -2.67 -4.95
C ARG A 105 -13.94 -3.50 -4.90
N PRO A 106 -13.95 -4.77 -5.33
CA PRO A 106 -12.72 -5.47 -5.66
C PRO A 106 -12.01 -4.80 -6.84
N LEU A 107 -10.74 -5.17 -7.06
CA LEU A 107 -10.04 -4.87 -8.31
C LEU A 107 -10.79 -5.49 -9.50
N HIS A 108 -10.84 -4.78 -10.60
CA HIS A 108 -11.27 -5.32 -11.89
C HIS A 108 -10.22 -6.27 -12.45
N ASP A 109 -10.61 -7.22 -13.29
CA ASP A 109 -9.68 -8.21 -13.86
C ASP A 109 -8.53 -7.54 -14.63
N TRP A 110 -8.82 -6.47 -15.39
CA TRP A 110 -7.78 -5.69 -16.07
C TRP A 110 -6.86 -4.92 -15.12
N GLU A 111 -7.35 -4.50 -13.94
CA GLU A 111 -6.49 -3.86 -12.91
C GLU A 111 -5.53 -4.90 -12.30
N ILE A 112 -6.02 -6.14 -12.12
CA ILE A 112 -5.21 -7.26 -11.64
C ILE A 112 -4.15 -7.61 -12.69
N GLU A 113 -4.50 -7.72 -13.97
CA GLU A 113 -3.55 -8.00 -15.06
C GLU A 113 -2.43 -6.95 -15.12
N LEU A 114 -2.77 -5.67 -15.04
CA LEU A 114 -1.79 -4.58 -14.99
C LEU A 114 -0.87 -4.69 -13.78
N ALA A 115 -1.41 -5.07 -12.62
CA ALA A 115 -0.63 -5.21 -11.41
C ALA A 115 0.26 -6.46 -11.46
N GLN A 116 -0.23 -7.60 -11.97
CA GLN A 116 0.53 -8.83 -12.09
C GLN A 116 1.74 -8.70 -13.02
N ASP A 117 1.63 -7.87 -14.06
CA ASP A 117 2.76 -7.54 -14.94
C ASP A 117 3.94 -6.88 -14.18
N ILE A 118 3.69 -6.27 -13.02
CA ILE A 118 4.71 -5.62 -12.19
C ILE A 118 5.05 -6.46 -10.96
N PHE A 119 4.05 -6.82 -10.17
CA PHE A 119 4.20 -7.43 -8.85
C PHE A 119 4.18 -8.96 -8.90
N GLY A 120 3.83 -9.59 -10.03
CA GLY A 120 3.61 -11.03 -10.11
C GLY A 120 2.50 -11.47 -9.15
N ASP A 121 2.75 -12.53 -8.38
CA ASP A 121 1.79 -13.04 -7.36
C ASP A 121 2.13 -12.58 -5.94
N THR A 122 2.99 -11.56 -5.79
CA THR A 122 3.47 -11.09 -4.48
C THR A 122 2.44 -10.29 -3.70
N ILE A 123 1.34 -9.87 -4.34
CA ILE A 123 0.20 -9.20 -3.72
C ILE A 123 -1.02 -10.13 -3.70
N ASN A 124 -1.68 -10.24 -2.56
CA ASN A 124 -2.99 -10.90 -2.53
C ASN A 124 -4.11 -9.99 -3.08
N TYR A 125 -4.23 -9.94 -4.42
CA TYR A 125 -5.20 -9.10 -5.13
C TYR A 125 -6.65 -9.33 -4.69
N LYS A 126 -7.00 -10.54 -4.25
CA LYS A 126 -8.36 -10.88 -3.80
C LYS A 126 -8.77 -10.10 -2.56
N ARG A 127 -7.81 -9.64 -1.75
CA ARG A 127 -8.06 -8.84 -0.55
C ARG A 127 -8.21 -7.35 -0.83
N VAL A 128 -7.62 -6.87 -1.93
CA VAL A 128 -7.59 -5.45 -2.27
C VAL A 128 -9.00 -4.93 -2.53
N ARG A 129 -9.30 -3.77 -1.95
CA ARG A 129 -10.54 -3.04 -2.18
C ARG A 129 -10.23 -1.61 -2.58
N ILE A 130 -10.98 -1.10 -3.55
CA ILE A 130 -10.93 0.30 -3.95
C ILE A 130 -12.19 0.99 -3.46
N ASP A 131 -12.02 2.08 -2.73
CA ASP A 131 -13.08 3.02 -2.38
C ASP A 131 -12.81 4.38 -3.02
N GLU A 132 -13.61 4.74 -4.02
CA GLU A 132 -13.50 6.01 -4.76
C GLU A 132 -14.25 7.17 -4.07
N TYR A 133 -14.76 6.94 -2.86
CA TYR A 133 -15.45 7.93 -2.03
C TYR A 133 -14.70 8.17 -0.72
N ALA A 134 -13.39 8.41 -0.81
CA ALA A 134 -12.52 8.68 0.32
C ALA A 134 -13.12 9.70 1.30
N PHE A 135 -12.83 9.52 2.59
CA PHE A 135 -13.28 10.45 3.65
C PHE A 135 -12.19 11.44 4.06
N LEU A 136 -10.92 11.05 3.90
CA LEU A 136 -9.75 11.82 4.32
C LEU A 136 -9.00 12.43 3.12
N GLY A 137 -8.26 13.50 3.39
CA GLY A 137 -7.41 14.18 2.41
C GLY A 137 -8.16 15.18 1.51
N PRO A 138 -7.41 16.06 0.82
CA PRO A 138 -7.99 17.13 0.02
C PRO A 138 -8.62 16.60 -1.27
N ARG A 139 -9.95 16.75 -1.38
CA ARG A 139 -10.73 16.34 -2.56
C ARG A 139 -10.26 16.99 -3.86
N GLN A 140 -9.79 18.24 -3.81
CA GLN A 140 -9.34 18.98 -5.01
C GLN A 140 -8.08 18.38 -5.64
N LYS A 141 -7.28 17.63 -4.89
CA LYS A 141 -6.01 17.05 -5.37
C LYS A 141 -6.14 15.61 -5.86
N ARG A 142 -7.36 15.05 -5.91
CA ARG A 142 -7.60 13.62 -6.21
C ARG A 142 -6.69 12.70 -5.39
N PHE A 143 -6.53 13.05 -4.11
CA PHE A 143 -5.67 12.35 -3.17
C PHE A 143 -6.09 10.89 -3.06
N ALA A 144 -5.10 9.99 -3.08
CA ALA A 144 -5.26 8.58 -2.80
C ALA A 144 -4.43 8.20 -1.57
N TYR A 145 -4.89 7.20 -0.82
CA TYR A 145 -4.14 6.64 0.30
C TYR A 145 -4.53 5.19 0.58
N VAL A 146 -3.57 4.42 1.08
CA VAL A 146 -3.77 3.04 1.53
C VAL A 146 -3.85 2.97 3.05
N SER A 147 -4.82 2.22 3.57
CA SER A 147 -4.89 1.88 4.99
C SER A 147 -4.26 0.53 5.29
N PHE A 148 -4.75 -0.54 4.65
CA PHE A 148 -4.13 -1.87 4.67
C PHE A 148 -4.31 -2.52 3.30
N TYR A 149 -5.46 -3.17 3.07
CA TYR A 149 -5.88 -3.63 1.74
C TYR A 149 -6.90 -2.70 1.07
N HIS A 150 -7.44 -1.72 1.81
CA HIS A 150 -8.26 -0.67 1.22
C HIS A 150 -7.41 0.48 0.67
N ILE A 151 -7.55 0.70 -0.63
CA ILE A 151 -7.08 1.88 -1.34
C ILE A 151 -8.26 2.86 -1.42
N ASN A 152 -8.07 4.08 -0.93
CA ASN A 152 -9.10 5.10 -0.87
C ASN A 152 -8.70 6.24 -1.80
N SER A 153 -9.62 6.73 -2.64
CA SER A 153 -9.39 7.85 -3.54
C SER A 153 -10.60 8.77 -3.65
N TRP A 154 -10.39 9.98 -4.17
CA TRP A 154 -11.49 10.87 -4.57
C TRP A 154 -11.80 10.68 -6.07
N GLY A 155 -12.66 9.71 -6.38
CA GLY A 155 -13.02 9.28 -7.74
C GLY A 155 -12.01 8.30 -8.35
N ALA A 156 -12.26 7.92 -9.60
CA ALA A 156 -11.42 6.98 -10.35
C ALA A 156 -9.94 7.42 -10.39
N MET A 157 -9.03 6.49 -10.16
CA MET A 157 -7.59 6.74 -10.21
C MET A 157 -7.01 6.48 -11.59
N GLN A 158 -5.90 7.13 -11.91
CA GLN A 158 -5.10 6.75 -13.09
C GLN A 158 -4.35 5.46 -12.78
N ASN A 159 -4.09 4.63 -13.79
CA ASN A 159 -3.40 3.35 -13.61
C ASN A 159 -2.03 3.51 -12.92
N SER A 160 -1.27 4.56 -13.21
CA SER A 160 0.01 4.80 -12.52
C SER A 160 -0.16 5.09 -11.03
N ILE A 161 -1.25 5.76 -10.63
CA ILE A 161 -1.57 6.00 -9.23
C ILE A 161 -1.99 4.68 -8.57
N LEU A 162 -2.83 3.88 -9.23
CA LEU A 162 -3.18 2.55 -8.72
C LEU A 162 -1.93 1.68 -8.48
N ILE A 163 -0.99 1.66 -9.43
CA ILE A 163 0.28 0.94 -9.28
C ILE A 163 1.10 1.50 -8.10
N HIS A 164 1.15 2.82 -7.90
CA HIS A 164 1.77 3.43 -6.72
C HIS A 164 1.13 2.94 -5.42
N GLU A 165 -0.20 3.04 -5.31
CA GLU A 165 -0.92 2.61 -4.11
C GLU A 165 -0.77 1.10 -3.85
N LEU A 166 -0.67 0.27 -4.89
CA LEU A 166 -0.40 -1.16 -4.73
C LEU A 166 0.99 -1.44 -4.14
N VAL A 167 1.98 -0.55 -4.30
CA VAL A 167 3.25 -0.66 -3.56
C VAL A 167 3.02 -0.55 -2.06
N HIS A 168 2.10 0.31 -1.61
CA HIS A 168 1.77 0.42 -0.19
C HIS A 168 1.03 -0.81 0.34
N VAL A 169 0.16 -1.42 -0.48
CA VAL A 169 -0.45 -2.71 -0.15
C VAL A 169 0.63 -3.79 -0.03
N TRP A 170 1.56 -3.86 -0.98
CA TRP A 170 2.70 -4.80 -0.91
C TRP A 170 3.55 -4.54 0.34
N GLN A 171 3.88 -3.28 0.66
CA GLN A 171 4.62 -2.91 1.89
C GLN A 171 3.89 -3.39 3.14
N TYR A 172 2.55 -3.25 3.20
CA TYR A 172 1.73 -3.80 4.29
C TYR A 172 1.84 -5.32 4.38
N GLU A 173 1.77 -6.05 3.27
CA GLU A 173 1.90 -7.51 3.29
C GLU A 173 3.26 -7.95 3.81
N GLN A 174 4.33 -7.25 3.45
CA GLN A 174 5.70 -7.59 3.87
C GLN A 174 5.96 -7.22 5.34
N LEU A 175 5.47 -6.07 5.79
CA LEU A 175 5.91 -5.46 7.05
C LEU A 175 4.83 -5.40 8.13
N GLY A 176 3.55 -5.50 7.76
CA GLY A 176 2.43 -5.19 8.65
C GLY A 176 2.22 -3.69 8.80
N SER A 177 1.48 -3.29 9.83
CA SER A 177 1.00 -1.90 10.03
C SER A 177 2.11 -0.86 10.20
N VAL A 178 3.35 -1.28 10.46
CA VAL A 178 4.52 -0.38 10.56
C VAL A 178 4.85 0.33 9.26
N TYR A 179 4.35 -0.14 8.11
CA TYR A 179 4.53 0.57 6.85
C TYR A 179 3.91 1.98 6.90
N ILE A 180 2.76 2.15 7.59
CA ILE A 180 2.02 3.41 7.66
C ILE A 180 2.87 4.55 8.23
N PRO A 181 3.39 4.46 9.48
CA PRO A 181 4.21 5.53 10.03
C PRO A 181 5.52 5.75 9.24
N ARG A 182 6.05 4.72 8.57
CA ARG A 182 7.25 4.86 7.72
C ARG A 182 6.96 5.63 6.43
N ALA A 183 5.83 5.35 5.77
CA ALA A 183 5.35 6.11 4.61
C ALA A 183 5.04 7.56 5.00
N VAL A 184 4.31 7.77 6.09
CA VAL A 184 4.01 9.10 6.62
C VAL A 184 5.31 9.86 6.96
N ALA A 185 6.27 9.22 7.64
CA ALA A 185 7.54 9.86 7.96
C ALA A 185 8.32 10.26 6.70
N ALA A 186 8.28 9.44 5.63
CA ALA A 186 8.94 9.74 4.36
C ALA A 186 8.42 11.04 3.72
N GLN A 187 7.12 11.34 3.86
CA GLN A 187 6.50 12.58 3.37
C GLN A 187 7.00 13.86 4.07
N PHE A 188 7.66 13.73 5.23
CA PHE A 188 8.22 14.86 5.97
C PHE A 188 9.76 14.95 5.87
N THR A 189 10.41 14.07 5.11
CA THR A 189 11.86 14.12 4.88
C THR A 189 12.22 15.06 3.73
N PHE A 190 13.41 15.66 3.73
CA PHE A 190 13.82 16.65 2.72
C PHE A 190 13.75 16.15 1.26
N GLN A 191 13.77 14.83 1.04
CA GLN A 191 13.69 14.19 -0.29
C GLN A 191 12.25 13.79 -0.69
N ASN A 192 11.26 13.90 0.20
CA ASN A 192 9.83 13.63 -0.06
C ASN A 192 9.61 12.45 -1.05
N TYR A 193 8.78 12.68 -2.07
CA TYR A 193 8.44 11.78 -3.18
C TYR A 193 9.56 11.68 -4.24
N ASP A 194 10.36 12.74 -4.40
CA ASP A 194 11.35 12.83 -5.48
C ASP A 194 12.55 11.90 -5.19
N TYR A 195 12.62 10.80 -5.93
CA TYR A 195 13.75 9.87 -5.87
C TYR A 195 14.93 10.30 -6.74
N GLY A 196 14.86 11.44 -7.43
CA GLY A 196 15.93 11.98 -8.29
C GLY A 196 15.97 11.39 -9.70
N GLY A 197 14.93 10.67 -10.12
CA GLY A 197 14.81 10.09 -11.46
C GLY A 197 15.90 9.08 -11.80
N ILE A 198 16.13 8.87 -13.11
CA ILE A 198 17.08 7.88 -13.61
C ILE A 198 18.53 8.11 -13.15
N ASP A 199 18.96 9.35 -12.98
CA ASP A 199 20.34 9.64 -12.55
C ASP A 199 20.62 9.12 -11.15
N GLN A 200 19.65 9.26 -10.25
CA GLN A 200 19.77 8.72 -8.90
C GLN A 200 19.61 7.19 -8.86
N LEU A 201 18.74 6.62 -9.70
CA LEU A 201 18.64 5.16 -9.84
C LEU A 201 19.94 4.54 -10.37
N ARG A 202 20.60 5.14 -11.37
CA ARG A 202 21.90 4.69 -11.88
C ARG A 202 22.98 4.74 -10.81
N LYS A 203 23.03 5.82 -10.02
CA LYS A 203 23.96 5.93 -8.87
C LYS A 203 23.68 4.85 -7.82
N ALA A 204 22.41 4.61 -7.51
CA ALA A 204 22.01 3.57 -6.56
C ALA A 204 22.40 2.17 -7.08
N PHE A 205 22.15 1.89 -8.35
CA PHE A 205 22.55 0.66 -9.02
C PHE A 205 24.06 0.44 -8.97
N GLN A 206 24.86 1.45 -9.36
CA GLN A 206 26.32 1.40 -9.30
C GLN A 206 26.87 1.21 -7.88
N ALA A 207 26.16 1.71 -6.87
CA ALA A 207 26.50 1.54 -5.47
C ALA A 207 26.00 0.21 -4.87
N GLY A 208 25.42 -0.69 -5.68
CA GLY A 208 24.89 -1.98 -5.21
C GLY A 208 23.68 -1.84 -4.28
N LYS A 209 22.97 -0.71 -4.32
CA LYS A 209 21.74 -0.53 -3.56
C LYS A 209 20.59 -1.33 -4.17
N ASN A 210 19.58 -1.60 -3.36
CA ASN A 210 18.37 -2.31 -3.76
C ASN A 210 17.13 -1.42 -3.59
N PHE A 211 15.95 -1.96 -3.93
CA PHE A 211 14.67 -1.25 -3.82
C PHE A 211 14.38 -0.74 -2.41
N LEU A 212 14.75 -1.51 -1.38
CA LEU A 212 14.55 -1.15 0.03
C LEU A 212 15.46 0.00 0.51
N SER A 213 16.42 0.44 -0.32
CA SER A 213 17.28 1.59 -0.02
C SER A 213 16.59 2.93 -0.25
N PHE A 214 15.43 2.94 -0.91
CA PHE A 214 14.60 4.13 -1.11
C PHE A 214 13.54 4.23 -0.01
N ASN A 215 13.09 5.45 0.28
CA ASN A 215 11.99 5.64 1.22
C ASN A 215 10.67 5.08 0.66
N TYR A 216 9.65 4.95 1.51
CA TYR A 216 8.42 4.23 1.17
C TYR A 216 7.60 4.90 0.05
N GLU A 217 7.63 6.23 -0.05
CA GLU A 217 6.96 6.98 -1.12
C GLU A 217 7.77 6.93 -2.43
N GLN A 218 9.10 7.05 -2.33
CA GLN A 218 10.01 6.89 -3.45
C GLN A 218 9.90 5.49 -4.08
N GLN A 219 9.72 4.46 -3.25
CA GLN A 219 9.44 3.10 -3.73
C GLN A 219 8.16 3.08 -4.58
N GLY A 220 7.07 3.71 -4.13
CA GLY A 220 5.84 3.87 -4.90
C GLY A 220 6.09 4.56 -6.26
N ASP A 221 6.78 5.70 -6.23
CA ASP A 221 7.03 6.50 -7.43
C ASP A 221 7.97 5.81 -8.43
N ILE A 222 8.97 5.04 -7.97
CA ILE A 222 9.85 4.26 -8.84
C ILE A 222 9.05 3.20 -9.61
N VAL A 223 8.13 2.50 -8.95
CA VAL A 223 7.29 1.48 -9.59
C VAL A 223 6.27 2.13 -10.54
N ALA A 224 5.67 3.26 -10.14
CA ALA A 224 4.76 4.01 -10.99
C ALA A 224 5.46 4.58 -12.24
N ASP A 225 6.70 5.05 -12.11
CA ASP A 225 7.49 5.53 -13.24
C ASP A 225 7.94 4.39 -14.16
N TYR A 226 8.32 3.23 -13.61
CA TYR A 226 8.54 2.02 -14.41
C TYR A 226 7.31 1.68 -15.26
N PHE A 227 6.12 1.65 -14.64
CA PHE A 227 4.85 1.44 -15.33
C PHE A 227 4.62 2.47 -16.45
N ARG A 228 4.82 3.77 -16.16
CA ARG A 228 4.64 4.85 -17.13
C ARG A 228 5.56 4.65 -18.35
N ILE A 229 6.86 4.45 -18.12
CA ILE A 229 7.87 4.32 -19.18
C ILE A 229 7.60 3.07 -20.03
N LYS A 230 7.28 1.93 -19.39
CA LYS A 230 6.94 0.68 -20.08
C LYS A 230 5.77 0.87 -21.05
N ASN A 231 4.77 1.65 -20.63
CA ASN A 231 3.60 1.98 -21.44
C ASN A 231 3.77 3.20 -22.38
N GLY A 232 4.98 3.76 -22.49
CA GLY A 232 5.29 4.88 -23.38
C GLY A 232 4.88 6.26 -22.87
N TYR A 233 4.54 6.37 -21.59
CA TYR A 233 4.29 7.65 -20.91
C TYR A 233 5.59 8.22 -20.32
N ARG A 234 5.59 9.52 -20.05
CA ARG A 234 6.71 10.18 -19.35
C ARG A 234 6.69 9.82 -17.86
N PRO A 235 7.85 9.61 -17.23
CA PRO A 235 7.93 9.48 -15.78
C PRO A 235 7.53 10.79 -15.10
N GLN A 236 7.13 10.69 -13.84
CA GLN A 236 6.89 11.83 -12.97
C GLN A 236 8.21 12.49 -12.55
N TRP A 237 9.25 11.70 -12.32
CA TRP A 237 10.56 12.19 -11.89
C TRP A 237 11.65 11.93 -12.92
N GLY A 238 12.37 12.98 -13.31
CA GLY A 238 13.46 12.92 -14.28
C GLY A 238 12.99 12.83 -15.75
N TYR A 239 13.81 12.19 -16.59
CA TYR A 239 13.65 12.19 -18.05
C TYR A 239 13.83 10.80 -18.68
N ALA A 240 13.69 9.74 -17.89
CA ALA A 240 13.91 8.36 -18.32
C ALA A 240 13.05 7.98 -19.53
N GLY A 241 13.63 7.21 -20.46
CA GLY A 241 12.94 6.64 -21.61
C GLY A 241 12.95 5.11 -21.59
N ARG A 242 12.40 4.50 -22.65
CA ARG A 242 12.38 3.02 -22.78
C ARG A 242 13.76 2.37 -22.72
N ASN A 243 14.80 3.07 -23.17
CA ASN A 243 16.18 2.59 -23.11
C ASN A 243 16.72 2.48 -21.68
N ASP A 244 16.07 3.12 -20.72
CA ASP A 244 16.46 3.11 -19.30
C ASP A 244 15.69 2.04 -18.49
N LEU A 245 14.75 1.32 -19.10
CA LEU A 245 13.89 0.36 -18.40
C LEU A 245 14.69 -0.72 -17.66
N SER A 246 15.82 -1.17 -18.21
CA SER A 246 16.66 -2.19 -17.56
C SER A 246 17.16 -1.76 -16.17
N ILE A 247 17.37 -0.46 -15.94
CA ILE A 247 17.77 0.07 -14.64
C ILE A 247 16.59 0.01 -13.66
N TYR A 248 15.39 0.36 -14.11
CA TYR A 248 14.18 0.22 -13.29
C TYR A 248 13.92 -1.26 -12.97
N GLU A 249 14.00 -2.15 -13.97
CA GLU A 249 13.77 -3.59 -13.81
C GLU A 249 14.64 -4.22 -12.73
N TYR A 250 15.91 -3.80 -12.61
CA TYR A 250 16.76 -4.24 -11.52
C TYR A 250 16.13 -3.98 -10.14
N PHE A 251 15.49 -2.83 -9.92
CA PHE A 251 14.80 -2.53 -8.67
C PHE A 251 13.45 -3.24 -8.56
N ILE A 252 12.70 -3.37 -9.66
CA ILE A 252 11.39 -4.06 -9.67
C ILE A 252 11.53 -5.57 -9.42
N ASN A 253 12.60 -6.21 -9.90
CA ASN A 253 12.80 -7.64 -9.69
C ASN A 253 12.93 -7.98 -8.19
N HIS A 254 13.42 -7.06 -7.36
CA HIS A 254 13.41 -7.25 -5.90
C HIS A 254 12.01 -7.38 -5.30
N ILE A 255 10.97 -6.84 -5.96
CA ILE A 255 9.58 -7.01 -5.52
C ILE A 255 9.10 -8.44 -5.87
N ARG A 256 9.51 -8.95 -7.03
CA ARG A 256 9.09 -10.25 -7.59
C ARG A 256 9.80 -11.45 -6.96
N GLU A 257 11.03 -11.26 -6.51
CA GLU A 257 11.94 -12.33 -6.06
C GLU A 257 11.92 -12.56 -4.53
N ILE A 258 10.97 -11.97 -3.79
CA ILE A 258 10.84 -12.24 -2.35
C ILE A 258 10.19 -13.60 -2.16
N GLU A 259 11.04 -14.61 -1.93
CA GLU A 259 10.70 -15.90 -1.32
C GLU A 259 10.70 -15.82 0.21
#